data_AF-A0A3N5TCI7-F1
#
_entry.id   AF-A0A3N5TCI7-F1
#
_cell.length_a   1.000
_cell.length_b   1.000
_cell.length_c   1.000
_cell.angle_alpha   90.00
_cell.angle_beta   90.00
_cell.angle_gamma   90.00
#
_symmetry.space_group_name_H-M   'P 1'
#
loop_
_entity.id
_entity.type
_entity.pdbx_description
1 polymer ?
#
loop_
_entity_poly.entity_id
_entity_poly.type
_entity_poly.pdbx_seq_one_letter_code
_entity_poly.pdbx_strand_id
1 'polypeptide(L)'
;GKDYSPLMQSLPGTAAVVNAVAKDPMGIGYGGAAYGKGIKFVKVQKDTQSQGYTPTAEAVKAGNYPITRYLYLYTRSRPTGDLKQYIDWILSDEGQSVVVDVGYFPVR
;
A
#
# COMPACT_ATOMS: atom_id res chain seq x y z
N GLY A 1 -16.47 -2.07 16.67
CA GLY A 1 -16.41 -1.41 15.35
C GLY A 1 -17.81 -1.02 14.94
N LYS A 2 -17.96 -0.08 13.99
CA LYS A 2 -19.25 0.19 13.35
C LYS A 2 -19.35 -0.66 12.08
N ASP A 3 -20.56 -1.00 11.67
CA ASP A 3 -20.80 -1.71 10.42
C ASP A 3 -20.49 -0.81 9.21
N TYR A 4 -20.17 -1.45 8.08
CA TYR A 4 -20.09 -0.73 6.81
C TYR A 4 -21.47 -0.20 6.41
N SER A 5 -21.49 0.84 5.57
CA SER A 5 -22.72 1.33 4.95
C SER A 5 -23.44 0.17 4.26
N PRO A 6 -24.79 0.07 4.33
CA PRO A 6 -25.54 -0.92 3.56
C PRO A 6 -25.38 -0.75 2.04
N LEU A 7 -24.87 0.40 1.59
CA LEU A 7 -24.56 0.70 0.19
C LEU A 7 -23.12 0.30 -0.20
N MET A 8 -22.31 -0.20 0.74
CA MET A 8 -20.94 -0.63 0.46
C MET A 8 -20.96 -1.86 -0.44
N GLN A 9 -20.12 -1.84 -1.47
CA GLN A 9 -19.86 -3.00 -2.31
C GLN A 9 -18.58 -3.69 -1.84
N SER A 10 -18.70 -4.95 -1.45
CA SER A 10 -17.55 -5.80 -1.15
C SER A 10 -16.98 -6.36 -2.45
N LEU A 11 -15.78 -5.90 -2.81
CA LEU A 11 -15.13 -6.24 -4.08
C LEU A 11 -13.87 -7.09 -3.84
N PRO A 12 -13.58 -8.07 -4.71
CA PRO A 12 -12.44 -8.95 -4.54
C PRO A 12 -11.11 -8.23 -4.87
N GLY A 13 -10.45 -7.73 -3.81
CA GLY A 13 -9.10 -7.17 -3.89
C GLY A 13 -9.02 -5.77 -4.51
N THR A 14 -7.83 -5.17 -4.46
CA THR A 14 -7.62 -3.76 -4.85
C THR A 14 -7.92 -3.49 -6.32
N ALA A 15 -7.57 -4.40 -7.24
CA ALA A 15 -7.81 -4.19 -8.67
C ALA A 15 -9.32 -4.05 -9.00
N ALA A 16 -10.18 -4.84 -8.34
CA ALA A 16 -11.63 -4.73 -8.51
C ALA A 16 -12.16 -3.40 -7.97
N VAL A 17 -11.65 -2.95 -6.82
CA VAL A 17 -11.99 -1.63 -6.25
C VAL A 17 -11.59 -0.49 -7.20
N VAL A 18 -10.38 -0.51 -7.75
CA VAL A 18 -9.91 0.51 -8.70
C VAL A 18 -10.80 0.56 -9.95
N ASN A 19 -11.14 -0.60 -10.52
CA ASN A 19 -12.02 -0.69 -11.69
C ASN A 19 -13.42 -0.11 -11.41
N ALA A 20 -13.99 -0.40 -10.23
CA ALA A 20 -15.29 0.16 -9.83
C ALA A 20 -15.22 1.68 -9.66
N VAL A 21 -14.23 2.19 -8.91
CA VAL A 21 -14.05 3.63 -8.68
C VAL A 21 -13.79 4.39 -9.99
N ALA A 22 -13.03 3.82 -10.93
CA ALA A 22 -12.77 4.45 -12.23
C ALA A 22 -14.04 4.63 -13.09
N LYS A 23 -15.12 3.89 -12.80
CA LYS A 23 -16.40 3.92 -13.53
C LYS A 23 -17.51 4.67 -12.79
N ASP A 24 -17.26 5.08 -11.55
CA ASP A 24 -18.21 5.80 -10.70
C ASP A 24 -17.60 7.13 -10.26
N PRO A 25 -18.03 8.27 -10.86
CA PRO A 25 -17.54 9.60 -10.49
C PRO A 25 -17.71 9.97 -9.01
N MET A 26 -18.64 9.32 -8.29
CA MET A 26 -18.90 9.55 -6.87
C MET A 26 -18.35 8.43 -5.98
N GLY A 27 -17.70 7.42 -6.58
CA GLY A 27 -17.18 6.25 -5.89
C GLY A 27 -15.96 6.57 -5.02
N ILE A 28 -15.90 5.95 -3.85
CA ILE A 28 -14.71 5.94 -2.99
C ILE A 28 -14.39 4.52 -2.56
N GLY A 29 -13.10 4.18 -2.56
CA GLY A 29 -12.60 2.88 -2.13
C GLY A 29 -11.23 3.00 -1.49
N TYR A 30 -10.74 1.90 -0.91
CA TYR A 30 -9.41 1.81 -0.33
C TYR A 30 -8.66 0.58 -0.87
N GLY A 31 -7.33 0.67 -0.94
CA GLY A 31 -6.48 -0.40 -1.45
C GLY A 31 -5.01 -0.02 -1.48
N GLY A 32 -4.17 -0.90 -2.02
CA GLY A 32 -2.73 -0.65 -2.14
C GLY A 32 -2.42 0.47 -3.14
N ALA A 33 -1.54 1.39 -2.77
CA ALA A 33 -1.17 2.56 -3.58
C ALA A 33 -0.61 2.18 -4.97
N ALA A 34 0.08 1.05 -5.09
CA ALA A 34 0.63 0.54 -6.36
C ALA A 34 -0.43 0.36 -7.48
N TYR A 35 -1.71 0.25 -7.13
CA TYR A 35 -2.81 0.02 -8.08
C TYR A 35 -3.50 1.30 -8.55
N GLY A 36 -3.12 2.48 -8.06
CA GLY A 36 -3.87 3.73 -8.25
C GLY A 36 -3.89 4.33 -9.67
N LYS A 37 -3.51 3.57 -10.70
CA LYS A 37 -3.56 4.03 -12.10
C LYS A 37 -5.01 4.20 -12.55
N GLY A 38 -5.32 5.36 -13.13
CA GLY A 38 -6.66 5.67 -13.65
C GLY A 38 -7.67 6.15 -12.60
N ILE A 39 -7.22 6.36 -11.36
CA ILE A 39 -8.02 6.97 -10.28
C ILE A 39 -7.23 8.10 -9.60
N LYS A 40 -7.87 8.83 -8.69
CA LYS A 40 -7.26 9.93 -7.94
C LYS A 40 -7.06 9.53 -6.48
N PHE A 41 -5.87 9.77 -5.94
CA PHE A 41 -5.64 9.69 -4.51
C PHE A 41 -6.20 10.91 -3.78
N VAL A 42 -6.97 10.67 -2.72
CA VAL A 42 -7.36 11.71 -1.76
C VAL A 42 -6.22 11.99 -0.80
N LYS A 43 -6.12 13.23 -0.33
CA LYS A 43 -5.20 13.57 0.76
C LYS A 43 -5.75 13.01 2.07
N VAL A 44 -4.89 12.40 2.87
CA VAL A 44 -5.24 11.88 4.20
C VAL A 44 -4.51 12.69 5.26
N GLN A 45 -5.26 13.17 6.25
CA GLN A 45 -4.75 13.85 7.43
C GLN A 45 -4.76 12.87 8.61
N LYS A 46 -3.79 13.00 9.52
CA LYS A 46 -3.77 12.22 10.76
C LYS A 46 -4.90 12.63 11.72
N ASP A 47 -5.17 13.92 11.77
CA ASP A 47 -6.22 14.57 12.57
C ASP A 47 -6.62 15.90 11.91
N THR A 48 -7.62 16.59 12.48
CA THR A 48 -8.18 17.82 11.90
C THR A 48 -7.23 19.01 11.87
N GLN A 49 -6.09 18.94 12.56
CA GLN A 49 -5.08 20.01 12.60
C GLN A 49 -3.87 19.71 11.72
N SER A 50 -3.77 18.48 11.21
CA SER A 50 -2.64 18.01 10.42
C SER A 50 -2.77 18.37 8.94
N GLN A 51 -1.63 18.60 8.28
CA GLN A 51 -1.59 18.68 6.82
C GLN A 51 -1.99 17.34 6.19
N GLY A 52 -2.70 17.41 5.06
CA GLY A 52 -3.09 16.21 4.30
C GLY A 52 -2.03 15.82 3.27
N TYR A 53 -1.70 14.54 3.22
CA TYR A 53 -0.72 13.99 2.29
C TYR A 53 -1.33 12.93 1.36
N THR A 54 -0.83 12.84 0.13
CA THR A 54 -1.04 11.68 -0.76
C THR A 54 0.06 10.64 -0.50
N PRO A 55 -0.13 9.36 -0.89
CA PRO A 55 0.86 8.30 -0.67
C PRO A 55 2.02 8.40 -1.67
N THR A 56 2.86 9.43 -1.58
CA THR A 56 4.10 9.52 -2.38
C THR A 56 5.29 8.89 -1.65
N ALA A 57 6.36 8.59 -2.37
CA ALA A 57 7.56 8.01 -1.77
C ALA A 57 8.15 8.91 -0.68
N GLU A 58 8.16 10.22 -0.93
CA GLU A 58 8.66 11.24 0.01
C GLU A 58 7.76 11.31 1.25
N ALA A 59 6.45 11.36 1.07
CA ALA A 59 5.49 11.46 2.17
C ALA A 59 5.48 10.19 3.05
N VAL A 60 5.62 9.01 2.43
CA VAL A 60 5.71 7.74 3.14
C VAL A 60 7.03 7.62 3.90
N LYS A 61 8.17 7.93 3.25
CA LYS A 61 9.50 7.89 3.88
C LYS A 61 9.63 8.88 5.04
N ALA A 62 9.01 10.05 4.94
CA ALA A 62 8.99 11.04 6.01
C ALA A 62 8.00 10.72 7.15
N GLY A 63 7.18 9.67 7.03
CA GLY A 63 6.13 9.35 8.01
C GLY A 63 4.94 10.31 8.01
N ASN A 64 4.82 11.15 6.98
CA ASN A 64 3.77 12.16 6.86
C ASN A 64 2.44 11.57 6.36
N TYR A 65 2.49 10.54 5.51
CA TYR A 65 1.29 9.82 5.09
C TYR A 65 0.86 8.83 6.20
N PRO A 66 -0.34 8.99 6.80
CA PRO A 66 -0.67 8.29 8.04
C PRO A 66 -1.11 6.82 7.85
N ILE A 67 -1.37 6.38 6.62
CA ILE A 67 -1.83 5.02 6.33
C ILE A 67 -0.71 4.24 5.65
N THR A 68 0.23 3.73 6.45
CA THR A 68 1.36 2.92 5.99
C THR A 68 1.45 1.63 6.79
N ARG A 69 2.04 0.59 6.19
CA ARG A 69 2.37 -0.67 6.87
C ARG A 69 3.53 -1.35 6.17
N TYR A 70 4.30 -2.12 6.93
CA TYR A 70 5.29 -3.01 6.37
C TYR A 70 4.63 -4.24 5.72
N LEU A 71 5.27 -4.76 4.68
CA LEU A 71 5.01 -6.10 4.16
C LEU A 71 6.00 -7.05 4.81
N TYR A 72 5.49 -7.91 5.69
CA TYR A 72 6.32 -8.85 6.43
C TYR A 72 6.43 -10.19 5.69
N LEU A 73 7.64 -10.73 5.70
CA LEU A 73 7.90 -12.14 5.41
C LEU A 73 7.78 -12.92 6.71
N TYR A 74 6.84 -13.87 6.77
CA TYR A 74 6.63 -14.71 7.94
C TYR A 74 7.32 -16.05 7.77
N THR A 75 8.18 -16.42 8.71
CA THR A 75 8.84 -17.73 8.73
C THR A 75 8.54 -18.44 10.05
N ARG A 76 8.37 -19.77 10.00
CA ARG A 76 8.07 -20.57 11.20
C ARG A 76 9.25 -20.61 12.18
N SER A 77 10.47 -20.56 11.65
CA SER A 77 11.72 -20.55 12.38
C SER A 77 12.67 -19.53 11.77
N ARG A 78 13.80 -19.26 12.46
CA ARG A 78 14.86 -18.41 11.91
C ARG A 78 15.35 -19.00 10.57
N PRO A 79 15.34 -18.23 9.47
CA PRO A 79 15.81 -18.68 8.17
C PRO A 79 17.27 -19.12 8.20
N THR A 80 17.57 -20.24 7.55
CA THR A 80 18.92 -20.75 7.29
C THR A 80 19.02 -21.23 5.84
N GLY A 81 20.24 -21.49 5.37
CA GLY A 81 20.47 -22.00 4.02
C GLY A 81 19.84 -21.12 2.93
N ASP A 82 19.21 -21.75 1.95
CA ASP A 82 18.62 -21.09 0.78
C ASP A 82 17.49 -20.13 1.14
N LEU A 83 16.70 -20.44 2.17
CA LEU A 83 15.63 -19.54 2.62
C LEU A 83 16.22 -18.22 3.15
N LYS A 84 17.35 -18.28 3.87
CA LYS A 84 18.04 -17.06 4.31
C LYS A 84 18.58 -16.28 3.12
N GLN A 85 19.23 -16.96 2.17
CA GLN A 85 19.78 -16.32 0.96
C GLN A 85 18.68 -15.60 0.17
N TYR A 86 17.51 -16.22 0.01
CA TYR A 86 16.37 -15.60 -0.68
C TYR A 86 15.84 -14.36 0.06
N ILE A 87 15.69 -14.42 1.39
CA ILE A 87 15.25 -13.26 2.18
C ILE A 87 16.29 -12.13 2.13
N ASP A 88 17.58 -12.46 2.21
CA ASP A 88 18.65 -11.48 2.10
C ASP A 88 18.65 -10.80 0.71
N TRP A 89 18.40 -11.58 -0.35
CA TRP A 89 18.24 -11.04 -1.71
C TRP A 89 17.03 -10.11 -1.82
N ILE A 90 15.85 -10.48 -1.28
CA ILE A 90 14.68 -9.60 -1.25
C ILE A 90 15.03 -8.25 -0.60
N LEU A 91 15.85 -8.27 0.45
CA LEU A 91 16.28 -7.08 1.18
C LEU A 91 17.52 -6.39 0.58
N SER A 92 18.16 -6.95 -0.44
CA SER A 92 19.31 -6.35 -1.12
C SER A 92 18.89 -5.18 -2.03
N ASP A 93 19.86 -4.40 -2.50
CA ASP A 93 19.59 -3.28 -3.44
C ASP A 93 18.87 -3.76 -4.71
N GLU A 94 19.25 -4.94 -5.23
CA GLU A 94 18.61 -5.56 -6.39
C GLU A 94 17.14 -5.90 -6.09
N GLY A 95 16.89 -6.59 -4.97
CA GLY A 95 15.53 -6.94 -4.55
C GLY A 95 14.66 -5.70 -4.29
N GLN A 96 15.23 -4.66 -3.69
CA GLN A 96 14.53 -3.40 -3.44
C GLN A 96 14.26 -2.60 -4.73
N SER A 97 15.11 -2.70 -5.75
CA SER A 97 14.80 -2.14 -7.08
C SER A 97 13.53 -2.75 -7.65
N VAL A 98 13.38 -4.08 -7.55
CA VAL A 98 12.14 -4.76 -7.99
C VAL A 98 10.91 -4.26 -7.24
N VAL A 99 11.03 -3.99 -5.93
CA VAL A 99 9.95 -3.43 -5.09
C VAL A 99 9.49 -2.07 -5.62
N VAL A 100 10.43 -1.21 -6.03
CA VAL A 100 10.11 0.09 -6.63
C VAL A 100 9.43 -0.07 -7.98
N ASP A 101 9.94 -0.96 -8.83
CA ASP A 101 9.41 -1.19 -10.18
C ASP A 101 7.95 -1.66 -10.16
N VAL A 102 7.57 -2.45 -9.16
CA VAL A 102 6.17 -2.90 -8.97
C VAL A 102 5.30 -1.91 -8.17
N GLY A 103 5.81 -0.71 -7.87
CA GLY A 103 5.04 0.41 -7.29
C GLY A 103 4.95 0.43 -5.77
N TYR A 104 5.82 -0.29 -5.06
CA TYR A 104 5.93 -0.26 -3.60
C TYR A 104 7.10 0.63 -3.16
N PHE A 105 7.11 0.96 -1.87
CA PHE A 105 8.17 1.78 -1.27
C PHE A 105 9.26 0.88 -0.67
N PRO A 106 10.54 1.15 -0.95
CA PRO A 106 11.65 0.34 -0.47
C PRO A 106 11.87 0.55 1.03
N VAL A 107 12.42 -0.46 1.69
CA VAL A 107 12.77 -0.43 3.13
C VAL A 107 14.27 -0.23 3.37
N ARG A 108 15.08 -0.22 2.32
CA ARG A 108 16.51 0.11 2.34
C ARG A 108 16.80 1.26 1.39
#